data_AF-A0A8W8M589-F1
#
_entry.id   AF-A0A8W8M589-F1
#
_cell.length_a   1.000
_cell.length_b   1.000
_cell.length_c   1.000
_cell.angle_alpha   90.00
_cell.angle_beta   90.00
_cell.angle_gamma   90.00
#
_symmetry.space_group_name_H-M   'P 1'
#
loop_
_entity.id
_entity.type
_entity.pdbx_description
1 polymer ?
#
loop_
_entity_poly.entity_id
_entity_poly.type
_entity_poly.pdbx_seq_one_letter_code
_entity_poly.pdbx_strand_id
1 'polypeptide(L)'
;MTNDTGFAFGTKYTPLSDPQDETSAPQTAVFNRLTAYKNEQFNGWFDASNIQITQSSFSDSLVSLAVRRSSDGLECTVTNSVFMGESSNIGEPSVIRGNGVVKTYPRAVPLKMANQPRQGFVFYDREVSLSDSWFGDYASTDDYSAGALGFQRNNQHLATHGAFTKNLLFGFGDASQGNRVFDGNATDVGFTSLDGDDIVLFEDLDGSVTGSAGNFVVKPLPIHMTEQCEEIDNWKMAVCPHPFGQVRSNFAGKNSDQIIVTRDDDSDDPIMADRRSFAPFLTILGGTHSYLVRSNAATAPGWFRFEFLGLTLSKYASLAVCIPRQSTLKMAMKDLVTDKWERGVAANSYDEFTSSLSRTSYFVDQEVGVVFFNAMHIRERVESDRGNCLDGKCPFVGFSNSGGDRADTDCSERFYAKYSKSPVLPSRKKRAVGVTSADKFPASRATPPQAWGAGDTKSTVSIQLGV
;
A
#
# COMPACT_ATOMS: atom_id res chain seq x y z
N MET A 1 -11.65 -4.39 30.24
CA MET A 1 -12.23 -5.15 29.11
C MET A 1 -13.51 -4.43 28.71
N THR A 2 -13.40 -3.46 27.81
CA THR A 2 -14.55 -2.76 27.24
C THR A 2 -14.95 -3.51 25.98
N ASN A 3 -16.17 -4.05 25.99
CA ASN A 3 -16.83 -4.60 24.80
C ASN A 3 -16.86 -3.51 23.73
N ASP A 4 -16.06 -3.69 22.70
CA ASP A 4 -16.02 -2.82 21.52
C ASP A 4 -17.04 -3.32 20.49
N THR A 5 -18.29 -3.51 20.92
CA THR A 5 -19.44 -3.75 20.02
C THR A 5 -20.01 -2.43 19.50
N GLY A 6 -19.16 -1.41 19.36
CA GLY A 6 -19.51 -0.16 18.71
C GLY A 6 -19.77 -0.40 17.23
N PHE A 7 -21.04 -0.60 16.87
CA PHE A 7 -21.57 -0.65 15.50
C PHE A 7 -21.30 0.69 14.79
N ALA A 8 -20.13 0.80 14.19
CA ALA A 8 -19.82 1.77 13.16
C ALA A 8 -19.02 1.02 12.08
N PHE A 9 -19.63 0.81 10.91
CA PHE A 9 -19.10 0.14 9.71
C PHE A 9 -19.07 -1.40 9.74
N GLY A 10 -20.20 -2.04 9.39
CA GLY A 10 -20.27 -3.45 8.97
C GLY A 10 -19.91 -4.50 10.03
N THR A 11 -20.53 -5.66 9.98
CA THR A 11 -20.10 -6.81 10.81
C THR A 11 -18.79 -7.35 10.24
N LYS A 12 -17.70 -7.25 11.01
CA LYS A 12 -16.42 -7.91 10.70
C LYS A 12 -16.60 -9.43 10.74
N TYR A 13 -16.24 -10.15 9.68
CA TYR A 13 -16.37 -11.61 9.67
C TYR A 13 -15.09 -12.28 10.20
N THR A 14 -15.13 -12.76 11.45
CA THR A 14 -14.01 -13.46 12.10
C THR A 14 -14.51 -14.78 12.67
N PRO A 15 -14.63 -15.83 11.82
CA PRO A 15 -15.21 -17.11 12.22
C PRO A 15 -14.35 -17.82 13.27
N LEU A 16 -15.02 -18.43 14.25
CA LEU A 16 -14.43 -19.24 15.30
C LEU A 16 -14.86 -20.71 15.17
N SER A 17 -14.09 -21.61 15.75
CA SER A 17 -14.35 -23.05 15.74
C SER A 17 -15.60 -23.44 16.52
N ASP A 18 -15.90 -22.73 17.61
CA ASP A 18 -17.21 -22.73 18.26
C ASP A 18 -17.79 -21.30 18.22
N PRO A 19 -18.84 -21.05 17.43
CA PRO A 19 -19.42 -19.70 17.32
C PRO A 19 -20.12 -19.22 18.60
N GLN A 20 -20.30 -20.09 19.61
CA GLN A 20 -20.87 -19.71 20.91
C GLN A 20 -19.80 -19.41 21.98
N ASP A 21 -18.53 -19.71 21.70
CA ASP A 21 -17.39 -19.44 22.58
C ASP A 21 -16.43 -18.44 21.92
N GLU A 22 -16.44 -17.20 22.41
CA GLU A 22 -15.57 -16.10 21.95
C GLU A 22 -14.07 -16.39 22.14
N THR A 23 -13.72 -17.39 22.97
CA THR A 23 -12.33 -17.79 23.23
C THR A 23 -11.88 -18.98 22.40
N SER A 24 -12.79 -19.60 21.63
CA SER A 24 -12.46 -20.73 20.78
C SER A 24 -11.52 -20.33 19.65
N ALA A 25 -10.79 -21.30 19.11
CA ALA A 25 -9.76 -21.04 18.10
C ALA A 25 -10.37 -20.43 16.82
N PRO A 26 -9.65 -19.53 16.12
CA PRO A 26 -10.08 -19.04 14.81
C PRO A 26 -10.32 -20.19 13.83
N GLN A 27 -11.41 -20.12 13.06
CA GLN A 27 -11.77 -21.09 12.04
C GLN A 27 -11.52 -20.48 10.65
N THR A 28 -10.96 -21.24 9.72
CA THR A 28 -10.80 -20.74 8.34
C THR A 28 -12.10 -20.92 7.57
N ALA A 29 -12.59 -19.86 6.93
CA ALA A 29 -13.72 -19.92 6.01
C ALA A 29 -13.21 -20.02 4.56
N VAL A 30 -13.63 -21.08 3.87
CA VAL A 30 -13.20 -21.36 2.50
C VAL A 30 -14.33 -21.05 1.53
N PHE A 31 -14.12 -20.04 0.68
CA PHE A 31 -14.95 -19.70 -0.46
C PHE A 31 -14.34 -20.36 -1.70
N ASN A 32 -14.89 -21.51 -2.07
CA ASN A 32 -14.39 -22.32 -3.18
C ASN A 32 -15.36 -22.23 -4.37
N ARG A 33 -14.84 -22.01 -5.58
CA ARG A 33 -15.65 -22.00 -6.81
C ARG A 33 -16.78 -20.97 -6.82
N LEU A 34 -16.53 -19.81 -6.21
CA LEU A 34 -17.43 -18.68 -6.35
C LEU A 34 -17.40 -18.18 -7.80
N THR A 35 -18.57 -18.05 -8.42
CA THR A 35 -18.72 -17.35 -9.71
C THR A 35 -19.55 -16.11 -9.49
N ALA A 36 -19.03 -14.93 -9.83
CA ALA A 36 -19.77 -13.68 -9.74
C ALA A 36 -19.40 -12.75 -10.89
N TYR A 37 -20.41 -12.16 -11.55
CA TYR A 37 -20.18 -11.29 -12.71
C TYR A 37 -21.29 -10.25 -12.85
N LYS A 38 -21.00 -9.16 -13.58
CA LYS A 38 -21.97 -8.09 -13.91
C LYS A 38 -22.65 -7.44 -12.70
N ASN A 39 -21.97 -7.38 -11.55
CA ASN A 39 -22.41 -6.58 -10.42
C ASN A 39 -22.05 -5.11 -10.63
N GLU A 40 -22.89 -4.19 -10.12
CA GLU A 40 -22.74 -2.74 -10.36
C GLU A 40 -21.40 -2.21 -9.83
N GLN A 41 -20.99 -2.62 -8.63
CA GLN A 41 -19.77 -2.11 -7.99
C GLN A 41 -18.73 -3.19 -7.72
N PHE A 42 -19.08 -4.25 -7.01
CA PHE A 42 -18.17 -5.35 -6.65
C PHE A 42 -18.80 -6.70 -7.00
N ASN A 43 -18.06 -7.64 -7.59
CA ASN A 43 -18.50 -9.04 -7.60
C ASN A 43 -18.31 -9.70 -6.23
N GLY A 44 -17.29 -9.28 -5.47
CA GLY A 44 -17.11 -9.64 -4.08
C GLY A 44 -16.43 -8.52 -3.30
N TRP A 45 -16.92 -8.26 -2.09
CA TRP A 45 -16.30 -7.35 -1.12
C TRP A 45 -16.28 -8.04 0.25
N PHE A 46 -15.07 -8.33 0.73
CA PHE A 46 -14.87 -9.05 1.99
C PHE A 46 -14.20 -8.13 3.02
N ASP A 47 -14.81 -7.97 4.19
CA ASP A 47 -14.18 -7.41 5.39
C ASP A 47 -14.13 -8.52 6.45
N ALA A 48 -13.06 -9.32 6.40
CA ALA A 48 -12.98 -10.59 7.10
C ALA A 48 -11.57 -10.92 7.58
N SER A 49 -11.43 -11.91 8.46
CA SER A 49 -10.13 -12.49 8.82
C SER A 49 -10.17 -14.01 8.66
N ASN A 50 -9.01 -14.60 8.35
CA ASN A 50 -8.87 -16.04 8.15
C ASN A 50 -9.79 -16.61 7.05
N ILE A 51 -9.79 -15.98 5.86
CA ILE A 51 -10.56 -16.47 4.71
C ILE A 51 -9.64 -16.97 3.60
N GLN A 52 -10.10 -18.01 2.91
CA GLN A 52 -9.47 -18.50 1.69
C GLN A 52 -10.48 -18.42 0.56
N ILE A 53 -10.18 -17.61 -0.45
CA ILE A 53 -10.94 -17.58 -1.71
C ILE A 53 -10.11 -18.36 -2.72
N THR A 54 -10.65 -19.49 -3.19
CA THR A 54 -9.90 -20.36 -4.09
C THR A 54 -10.75 -20.85 -5.25
N GLN A 55 -10.09 -21.14 -6.37
CA GLN A 55 -10.73 -21.64 -7.58
C GLN A 55 -11.95 -20.82 -7.97
N SER A 56 -11.91 -19.50 -7.85
CA SER A 56 -13.09 -18.63 -8.06
C SER A 56 -12.98 -17.83 -9.35
N SER A 57 -14.10 -17.39 -9.91
CA SER A 57 -14.17 -16.70 -11.20
C SER A 57 -14.99 -15.42 -11.10
N PHE A 58 -14.40 -14.31 -11.54
CA PHE A 58 -15.00 -12.99 -11.46
C PHE A 58 -14.93 -12.25 -12.81
N SER A 59 -16.02 -11.59 -13.24
CA SER A 59 -15.98 -10.81 -14.48
C SER A 59 -16.91 -9.59 -14.58
N ASP A 60 -16.64 -8.71 -15.55
CA ASP A 60 -17.57 -7.68 -16.03
C ASP A 60 -18.12 -6.76 -14.93
N SER A 61 -17.29 -6.31 -14.01
CA SER A 61 -17.71 -5.41 -12.91
C SER A 61 -16.73 -4.27 -12.74
N LEU A 62 -17.17 -3.22 -12.04
CA LEU A 62 -16.30 -2.10 -11.73
C LEU A 62 -15.08 -2.55 -10.92
N VAL A 63 -15.30 -3.34 -9.90
CA VAL A 63 -14.27 -4.07 -9.17
C VAL A 63 -14.67 -5.54 -9.15
N SER A 64 -13.76 -6.45 -9.49
CA SER A 64 -14.08 -7.88 -9.41
C SER A 64 -14.06 -8.33 -7.96
N LEU A 65 -12.92 -8.21 -7.27
CA LEU A 65 -12.81 -8.65 -5.89
C LEU A 65 -12.02 -7.63 -5.09
N ALA A 66 -12.60 -7.17 -3.98
CA ALA A 66 -11.91 -6.40 -2.97
C ALA A 66 -11.88 -7.21 -1.67
N VAL A 67 -10.69 -7.33 -1.08
CA VAL A 67 -10.51 -8.02 0.19
C VAL A 67 -9.84 -7.06 1.15
N ARG A 68 -10.47 -6.91 2.31
CA ARG A 68 -9.99 -6.21 3.48
C ARG A 68 -9.88 -7.17 4.63
N ARG A 69 -8.73 -7.16 5.30
CA ARG A 69 -8.54 -7.98 6.49
C ARG A 69 -9.06 -7.26 7.74
N SER A 70 -10.05 -7.84 8.43
CA SER A 70 -10.80 -7.15 9.49
C SER A 70 -10.10 -7.09 10.85
N SER A 71 -9.09 -7.93 11.08
CA SER A 71 -8.39 -8.09 12.36
C SER A 71 -6.91 -8.47 12.20
N ASP A 72 -6.13 -8.18 13.25
CA ASP A 72 -4.76 -8.67 13.41
C ASP A 72 -4.80 -10.18 13.74
N GLY A 73 -4.89 -11.03 12.71
CA GLY A 73 -5.04 -12.50 12.88
C GLY A 73 -4.43 -13.36 11.76
N LEU A 74 -5.10 -14.42 11.33
CA LEU A 74 -4.65 -15.29 10.22
C LEU A 74 -4.91 -14.64 8.86
N GLU A 75 -4.14 -15.06 7.84
CA GLU A 75 -4.13 -14.48 6.49
C GLU A 75 -5.47 -14.54 5.76
N CYS A 76 -5.66 -13.58 4.85
CA CYS A 76 -6.68 -13.64 3.81
C CYS A 76 -5.96 -13.96 2.49
N THR A 77 -6.26 -15.12 1.90
CA THR A 77 -5.57 -15.58 0.68
C THR A 77 -6.55 -15.72 -0.48
N VAL A 78 -6.12 -15.28 -1.66
CA VAL A 78 -6.81 -15.53 -2.92
C VAL A 78 -5.91 -16.34 -3.83
N THR A 79 -6.36 -17.53 -4.23
CA THR A 79 -5.54 -18.50 -4.97
C THR A 79 -6.31 -19.15 -6.12
N ASN A 80 -5.60 -19.66 -7.12
CA ASN A 80 -6.17 -20.48 -8.19
C ASN A 80 -7.38 -19.82 -8.89
N SER A 81 -7.45 -18.49 -8.95
CA SER A 81 -8.66 -17.77 -9.34
C SER A 81 -8.52 -17.08 -10.69
N VAL A 82 -9.65 -16.79 -11.33
CA VAL A 82 -9.73 -16.23 -12.68
C VAL A 82 -10.48 -14.89 -12.63
N PHE A 83 -9.86 -13.88 -13.20
CA PHE A 83 -10.38 -12.51 -13.25
C PHE A 83 -10.45 -12.05 -14.70
N MET A 84 -11.62 -11.58 -15.13
CA MET A 84 -11.84 -11.09 -16.48
C MET A 84 -12.39 -9.67 -16.43
N GLY A 85 -11.70 -8.70 -17.03
CA GLY A 85 -12.22 -7.34 -17.13
C GLY A 85 -13.49 -7.32 -17.97
N GLU A 86 -13.36 -7.65 -19.25
CA GLU A 86 -14.46 -7.75 -20.20
C GLU A 86 -14.58 -9.17 -20.78
N SER A 87 -15.57 -9.95 -20.33
CA SER A 87 -15.77 -11.31 -20.86
C SER A 87 -16.49 -11.31 -22.21
N SER A 88 -16.52 -12.44 -22.92
CA SER A 88 -17.32 -12.61 -24.14
C SER A 88 -18.84 -12.53 -23.90
N ASN A 89 -19.30 -12.62 -22.65
CA ASN A 89 -20.68 -12.38 -22.29
C ASN A 89 -20.96 -10.86 -22.30
N ILE A 90 -21.34 -10.32 -23.46
CA ILE A 90 -21.62 -8.88 -23.60
C ILE A 90 -22.85 -8.42 -22.81
N GLY A 91 -23.81 -9.30 -22.49
CA GLY A 91 -25.09 -8.90 -21.90
C GLY A 91 -25.89 -7.97 -22.82
N GLU A 92 -26.81 -7.19 -22.23
CA GLU A 92 -27.61 -6.22 -22.98
C GLU A 92 -26.89 -4.88 -23.14
N PRO A 93 -26.86 -4.28 -24.35
CA PRO A 93 -26.35 -2.94 -24.56
C PRO A 93 -26.98 -1.92 -23.61
N SER A 94 -26.15 -1.08 -23.01
CA SER A 94 -26.60 -0.07 -22.04
C SER A 94 -26.76 1.30 -22.70
N VAL A 95 -27.83 2.02 -22.34
CA VAL A 95 -28.05 3.41 -22.77
C VAL A 95 -28.10 4.31 -21.56
N ILE A 96 -27.18 5.27 -21.49
CA ILE A 96 -27.11 6.27 -20.43
C ILE A 96 -27.61 7.60 -20.98
N ARG A 97 -28.60 8.18 -20.32
CA ARG A 97 -29.19 9.47 -20.66
C ARG A 97 -28.91 10.44 -19.50
N GLY A 98 -28.15 11.50 -19.76
CA GLY A 98 -27.82 12.50 -18.73
C GLY A 98 -27.19 13.75 -19.34
N ASN A 99 -27.45 14.92 -18.73
CA ASN A 99 -26.91 16.22 -19.13
C ASN A 99 -27.08 16.55 -20.64
N GLY A 100 -28.19 16.14 -21.24
CA GLY A 100 -28.47 16.35 -22.67
C GLY A 100 -27.70 15.42 -23.62
N VAL A 101 -26.89 14.49 -23.10
CA VAL A 101 -26.13 13.50 -23.86
C VAL A 101 -26.79 12.13 -23.72
N VAL A 102 -26.88 11.41 -24.85
CA VAL A 102 -27.23 10.00 -24.89
C VAL A 102 -25.99 9.23 -25.30
N LYS A 103 -25.52 8.35 -24.42
CA LYS A 103 -24.37 7.48 -24.69
C LYS A 103 -24.81 6.03 -24.67
N THR A 104 -24.48 5.31 -25.73
CA THR A 104 -24.79 3.89 -25.89
C THR A 104 -23.52 3.08 -25.77
N TYR A 105 -23.55 2.04 -24.95
CA TYR A 105 -22.48 1.07 -24.80
C TYR A 105 -22.92 -0.22 -25.50
N PRO A 106 -22.04 -0.88 -26.28
CA PRO A 106 -22.38 -2.09 -27.03
C PRO A 106 -22.59 -3.32 -26.14
N ARG A 107 -22.49 -3.16 -24.82
CA ARG A 107 -22.56 -4.20 -23.78
C ARG A 107 -23.17 -3.66 -22.50
N ALA A 108 -23.43 -4.57 -21.56
CA ALA A 108 -23.85 -4.22 -20.22
C ALA A 108 -22.70 -3.51 -19.47
N VAL A 109 -22.98 -2.33 -18.90
CA VAL A 109 -22.04 -1.60 -18.04
C VAL A 109 -22.71 -1.17 -16.74
N PRO A 110 -21.95 -0.89 -15.66
CA PRO A 110 -22.49 -0.25 -14.46
C PRO A 110 -23.06 1.14 -14.78
N LEU A 111 -24.39 1.26 -14.93
CA LEU A 111 -25.03 2.46 -15.49
C LEU A 111 -24.63 3.77 -14.78
N LYS A 112 -24.57 3.78 -13.44
CA LYS A 112 -24.21 5.00 -12.68
C LYS A 112 -22.71 5.29 -12.66
N MET A 113 -21.89 4.31 -13.07
CA MET A 113 -20.43 4.29 -12.91
C MET A 113 -19.75 3.85 -14.22
N ALA A 114 -20.37 4.12 -15.36
CA ALA A 114 -19.91 3.57 -16.63
C ALA A 114 -18.55 4.13 -17.06
N ASN A 115 -18.25 5.38 -16.69
CA ASN A 115 -16.96 6.05 -16.93
C ASN A 115 -15.93 5.82 -15.80
N GLN A 116 -16.25 4.97 -14.82
CA GLN A 116 -15.35 4.71 -13.70
C GLN A 116 -14.36 3.59 -14.06
N PRO A 117 -13.11 3.66 -13.57
CA PRO A 117 -12.09 2.66 -13.84
C PRO A 117 -12.48 1.23 -13.44
N ARG A 118 -12.06 0.24 -14.24
CA ARG A 118 -12.26 -1.19 -13.94
C ARG A 118 -11.04 -1.77 -13.25
N GLN A 119 -11.23 -2.45 -12.13
CA GLN A 119 -10.16 -3.14 -11.40
C GLN A 119 -10.50 -4.62 -11.20
N GLY A 120 -9.56 -5.52 -11.45
CA GLY A 120 -9.75 -6.95 -11.17
C GLY A 120 -9.70 -7.22 -9.68
N PHE A 121 -8.49 -7.45 -9.18
CA PHE A 121 -8.25 -7.62 -7.76
C PHE A 121 -7.85 -6.28 -7.13
N VAL A 122 -8.51 -5.94 -6.02
CA VAL A 122 -8.27 -4.72 -5.26
C VAL A 122 -7.73 -5.05 -3.88
N PHE A 123 -6.51 -4.58 -3.61
CA PHE A 123 -5.95 -4.56 -2.27
C PHE A 123 -6.66 -3.48 -1.44
N TYR A 124 -7.35 -3.88 -0.38
CA TYR A 124 -8.07 -2.94 0.48
C TYR A 124 -7.65 -3.10 1.94
N ASP A 125 -6.58 -2.39 2.33
CA ASP A 125 -6.08 -2.35 3.71
C ASP A 125 -5.64 -3.72 4.28
N ARG A 126 -4.52 -3.72 5.00
CA ARG A 126 -3.87 -4.88 5.62
C ARG A 126 -3.41 -5.95 4.61
N GLU A 127 -2.68 -6.93 5.12
CA GLU A 127 -2.12 -8.01 4.32
C GLU A 127 -3.23 -8.85 3.68
N VAL A 128 -3.19 -8.88 2.36
CA VAL A 128 -3.91 -9.83 1.53
C VAL A 128 -2.92 -10.44 0.54
N SER A 129 -2.92 -11.76 0.49
CA SER A 129 -2.06 -12.54 -0.38
C SER A 129 -2.82 -12.93 -1.63
N LEU A 130 -2.31 -12.55 -2.80
CA LEU A 130 -2.86 -12.98 -4.08
C LEU A 130 -1.83 -13.85 -4.79
N SER A 131 -2.17 -15.11 -5.06
CA SER A 131 -1.28 -15.98 -5.81
C SER A 131 -2.00 -16.88 -6.80
N ASP A 132 -1.24 -17.48 -7.70
CA ASP A 132 -1.70 -18.56 -8.59
C ASP A 132 -2.99 -18.19 -9.32
N SER A 133 -3.09 -16.96 -9.84
CA SER A 133 -4.33 -16.44 -10.41
C SER A 133 -4.08 -15.87 -11.79
N TRP A 134 -5.10 -15.93 -12.65
CA TRP A 134 -5.00 -15.52 -14.05
C TRP A 134 -5.95 -14.34 -14.34
N PHE A 135 -5.47 -13.38 -15.13
CA PHE A 135 -6.18 -12.17 -15.52
C PHE A 135 -6.29 -12.05 -17.04
N GLY A 136 -7.48 -11.71 -17.52
CA GLY A 136 -7.78 -11.48 -18.94
C GLY A 136 -8.56 -10.19 -19.18
N ASP A 137 -8.39 -9.59 -20.37
CA ASP A 137 -9.23 -8.53 -20.92
C ASP A 137 -9.40 -7.28 -20.02
N TYR A 138 -8.28 -6.71 -19.54
CA TYR A 138 -8.22 -5.43 -18.80
C TYR A 138 -7.75 -4.26 -19.68
N ALA A 139 -8.31 -4.13 -20.87
CA ALA A 139 -8.05 -3.03 -21.78
C ALA A 139 -8.73 -1.73 -21.32
N SER A 140 -7.99 -0.62 -21.31
CA SER A 140 -8.60 0.71 -21.21
C SER A 140 -9.37 1.03 -22.49
N THR A 141 -10.44 1.82 -22.36
CA THR A 141 -11.26 2.33 -23.47
C THR A 141 -11.27 3.85 -23.45
N ASP A 142 -11.88 4.48 -24.44
CA ASP A 142 -12.14 5.93 -24.43
C ASP A 142 -13.02 6.37 -23.25
N ASP A 143 -13.73 5.43 -22.62
CA ASP A 143 -14.72 5.71 -21.58
C ASP A 143 -14.18 5.52 -20.18
N TYR A 144 -13.23 4.62 -19.99
CA TYR A 144 -12.66 4.28 -18.69
C TYR A 144 -11.30 3.60 -18.83
N SER A 145 -10.45 3.77 -17.83
CA SER A 145 -9.22 2.99 -17.67
C SER A 145 -9.50 1.64 -17.01
N ALA A 146 -8.66 0.63 -17.27
CA ALA A 146 -8.78 -0.68 -16.64
C ALA A 146 -7.45 -1.21 -16.14
N GLY A 147 -7.45 -2.05 -15.11
CA GLY A 147 -6.27 -2.77 -14.64
C GLY A 147 -6.61 -4.08 -13.94
N ALA A 148 -5.79 -5.11 -14.15
CA ALA A 148 -5.97 -6.41 -13.49
C ALA A 148 -5.82 -6.31 -11.97
N LEU A 149 -4.88 -5.50 -11.49
CA LEU A 149 -4.66 -5.19 -10.07
C LEU A 149 -4.91 -3.70 -9.80
N GLY A 150 -5.33 -3.38 -8.59
CA GLY A 150 -5.49 -2.01 -8.13
C GLY A 150 -5.66 -1.91 -6.62
N PHE A 151 -5.93 -0.71 -6.12
CA PHE A 151 -6.12 -0.45 -4.70
C PHE A 151 -7.49 0.16 -4.42
N GLN A 152 -7.92 0.07 -3.16
CA GLN A 152 -9.16 0.69 -2.74
C GLN A 152 -9.09 2.19 -2.97
N ARG A 153 -10.04 2.70 -3.75
CA ARG A 153 -10.19 4.11 -4.04
C ARG A 153 -10.84 4.87 -2.88
N ASN A 154 -10.50 6.15 -2.75
CA ASN A 154 -11.03 7.04 -1.72
C ASN A 154 -10.75 6.52 -0.31
N ASN A 155 -9.56 5.96 -0.11
CA ASN A 155 -9.19 5.34 1.15
C ASN A 155 -8.83 6.43 2.18
N GLN A 156 -9.84 6.84 2.95
CA GLN A 156 -9.67 7.74 4.11
C GLN A 156 -8.98 7.05 5.28
N HIS A 157 -8.90 5.71 5.26
CA HIS A 157 -8.30 4.89 6.29
C HIS A 157 -6.86 4.54 5.93
N LEU A 158 -6.20 3.76 6.78
CA LEU A 158 -4.85 3.28 6.52
C LEU A 158 -4.89 2.32 5.33
N ALA A 159 -4.08 2.54 4.29
CA ALA A 159 -3.53 1.41 3.55
C ALA A 159 -2.38 0.84 4.39
N THR A 160 -2.24 -0.48 4.41
CA THR A 160 -1.27 -1.12 5.28
C THR A 160 -0.32 -2.00 4.49
N HIS A 161 0.98 -1.88 4.78
CA HIS A 161 2.04 -2.73 4.25
C HIS A 161 1.70 -4.22 4.40
N GLY A 162 2.22 -5.09 3.53
CA GLY A 162 2.12 -6.55 3.67
C GLY A 162 1.33 -7.23 2.57
N ALA A 163 0.74 -6.48 1.64
CA ALA A 163 0.19 -7.04 0.42
C ALA A 163 1.31 -7.59 -0.48
N PHE A 164 1.09 -8.77 -1.06
CA PHE A 164 2.04 -9.37 -1.99
C PHE A 164 1.36 -10.19 -3.09
N THR A 165 2.08 -10.35 -4.20
CA THR A 165 1.70 -11.18 -5.34
C THR A 165 2.72 -12.28 -5.61
N LYS A 166 2.25 -13.43 -6.10
CA LYS A 166 3.11 -14.54 -6.58
C LYS A 166 2.41 -15.34 -7.67
N ASN A 167 3.12 -15.75 -8.71
CA ASN A 167 2.63 -16.61 -9.78
C ASN A 167 1.33 -16.10 -10.44
N LEU A 168 1.31 -14.82 -10.80
CA LEU A 168 0.19 -14.24 -11.54
C LEU A 168 0.39 -14.41 -13.04
N LEU A 169 -0.69 -14.81 -13.73
CA LEU A 169 -0.68 -15.01 -15.17
C LEU A 169 -1.58 -14.00 -15.88
N PHE A 170 -1.15 -13.54 -17.05
CA PHE A 170 -1.84 -12.52 -17.83
C PHE A 170 -2.08 -13.01 -19.25
N GLY A 171 -3.33 -12.94 -19.70
CA GLY A 171 -3.76 -13.25 -21.07
C GLY A 171 -3.50 -12.17 -22.10
N PHE A 172 -2.92 -11.05 -21.67
CA PHE A 172 -2.73 -9.84 -22.48
C PHE A 172 -1.34 -9.25 -22.27
N GLY A 173 -0.83 -8.56 -23.30
CA GLY A 173 0.37 -7.74 -23.21
C GLY A 173 0.07 -6.32 -22.68
N ASP A 174 1.01 -5.80 -21.89
CA ASP A 174 0.94 -4.51 -21.22
C ASP A 174 1.90 -3.52 -21.90
N ALA A 175 1.44 -2.41 -22.48
CA ALA A 175 0.13 -1.77 -22.32
C ALA A 175 -0.87 -1.98 -23.48
N SER A 176 -0.47 -2.61 -24.58
CA SER A 176 -1.21 -2.57 -25.86
C SER A 176 -2.56 -3.29 -25.83
N GLN A 177 -2.71 -4.30 -24.95
CA GLN A 177 -3.92 -5.10 -24.82
C GLN A 177 -4.58 -4.96 -23.44
N GLY A 178 -3.91 -4.33 -22.48
CA GLY A 178 -4.45 -4.06 -21.15
C GLY A 178 -3.38 -3.65 -20.14
N ASN A 179 -3.81 -3.34 -18.93
CA ASN A 179 -2.87 -2.97 -17.85
C ASN A 179 -2.88 -4.05 -16.76
N ARG A 180 -1.69 -4.51 -16.35
CA ARG A 180 -1.54 -5.42 -15.20
C ARG A 180 -1.89 -4.73 -13.90
N VAL A 181 -1.56 -3.44 -13.77
CA VAL A 181 -1.92 -2.60 -12.64
C VAL A 181 -2.57 -1.32 -13.15
N PHE A 182 -3.59 -0.84 -12.47
CA PHE A 182 -4.07 0.52 -12.67
C PHE A 182 -4.57 1.11 -11.36
N ASP A 183 -3.93 2.19 -10.93
CA ASP A 183 -4.34 2.95 -9.76
C ASP A 183 -4.11 4.44 -10.01
N GLY A 184 -5.15 5.12 -10.50
CA GLY A 184 -5.11 6.52 -10.91
C GLY A 184 -4.80 7.50 -9.77
N ASN A 185 -4.76 8.78 -10.10
CA ASN A 185 -4.52 9.85 -9.14
C ASN A 185 -5.73 10.80 -9.05
N ALA A 186 -5.67 11.84 -8.23
CA ALA A 186 -6.78 12.77 -8.00
C ALA A 186 -7.33 13.48 -9.26
N THR A 187 -6.65 13.45 -10.41
CA THR A 187 -7.18 13.94 -11.69
C THR A 187 -8.01 12.91 -12.45
N ASP A 188 -7.86 11.62 -12.13
CA ASP A 188 -8.60 10.52 -12.73
C ASP A 188 -9.97 10.36 -12.05
N VAL A 189 -11.00 10.06 -12.84
CA VAL A 189 -12.37 9.90 -12.34
C VAL A 189 -12.42 8.78 -11.29
N GLY A 190 -12.90 9.13 -10.09
CA GLY A 190 -13.11 8.18 -9.00
C GLY A 190 -11.91 7.91 -8.10
N PHE A 191 -10.79 8.59 -8.33
CA PHE A 191 -9.61 8.55 -7.47
C PHE A 191 -9.42 9.85 -6.70
N THR A 192 -8.70 9.75 -5.59
CA THR A 192 -8.31 10.85 -4.71
C THR A 192 -6.83 10.74 -4.34
N SER A 193 -6.35 11.65 -3.49
CA SER A 193 -5.02 11.64 -2.90
C SER A 193 -5.21 11.85 -1.40
N LEU A 194 -5.87 10.89 -0.76
CA LEU A 194 -5.96 10.79 0.69
C LEU A 194 -4.75 9.99 1.19
N ASP A 195 -4.41 10.11 2.48
CA ASP A 195 -3.28 9.39 3.07
C ASP A 195 -3.25 7.89 2.73
N GLY A 196 -4.42 7.24 2.73
CA GLY A 196 -4.54 5.82 2.39
C GLY A 196 -4.41 5.50 0.90
N ASP A 197 -4.64 6.48 0.01
CA ASP A 197 -4.41 6.34 -1.43
C ASP A 197 -2.93 6.55 -1.77
N ASP A 198 -2.24 7.43 -1.04
CA ASP A 198 -0.86 7.83 -1.34
C ASP A 198 0.16 6.78 -0.91
N ILE A 199 -0.10 6.02 0.16
CA ILE A 199 0.84 5.05 0.74
C ILE A 199 0.61 3.60 0.27
N VAL A 200 -0.20 3.39 -0.77
CA VAL A 200 -0.49 2.04 -1.26
C VAL A 200 0.76 1.37 -1.84
N LEU A 201 0.93 0.09 -1.53
CA LEU A 201 2.00 -0.74 -2.07
C LEU A 201 1.65 -2.23 -2.09
N PHE A 202 2.28 -2.98 -2.98
CA PHE A 202 2.43 -4.43 -2.84
C PHE A 202 3.82 -4.89 -3.29
N GLU A 203 4.27 -6.02 -2.76
CA GLU A 203 5.50 -6.71 -3.16
C GLU A 203 5.21 -7.79 -4.21
N ASP A 204 5.92 -7.78 -5.33
CA ASP A 204 5.88 -8.85 -6.33
C ASP A 204 7.00 -9.86 -6.05
N LEU A 205 6.65 -10.95 -5.38
CA LEU A 205 7.63 -11.89 -4.81
C LEU A 205 8.45 -12.62 -5.87
N ASP A 206 7.90 -12.83 -7.07
CA ASP A 206 8.52 -13.65 -8.11
C ASP A 206 8.69 -12.95 -9.46
N GLY A 207 8.26 -11.68 -9.57
CA GLY A 207 8.38 -10.92 -10.80
C GLY A 207 7.26 -11.20 -11.80
N SER A 208 6.24 -11.99 -11.43
CA SER A 208 5.14 -12.32 -12.32
C SER A 208 4.36 -11.09 -12.79
N VAL A 209 4.34 -10.01 -11.98
CA VAL A 209 3.69 -8.73 -12.32
C VAL A 209 4.67 -7.74 -12.95
N THR A 210 5.85 -7.59 -12.37
CA THR A 210 6.80 -6.49 -12.60
C THR A 210 8.02 -6.89 -13.44
N GLY A 211 8.15 -8.17 -13.80
CA GLY A 211 9.27 -8.71 -14.58
C GLY A 211 10.50 -9.13 -13.76
N SER A 212 10.60 -8.70 -12.50
CA SER A 212 11.71 -9.06 -11.59
C SER A 212 11.21 -9.30 -10.18
N ALA A 213 11.73 -10.34 -9.54
CA ALA A 213 11.36 -10.73 -8.17
C ALA A 213 11.79 -9.69 -7.12
N GLY A 214 10.97 -9.53 -6.08
CA GLY A 214 11.22 -8.65 -4.93
C GLY A 214 11.00 -7.17 -5.22
N ASN A 215 10.45 -6.82 -6.39
CA ASN A 215 10.08 -5.45 -6.71
C ASN A 215 8.81 -5.04 -5.98
N PHE A 216 8.72 -3.76 -5.64
CA PHE A 216 7.54 -3.13 -5.07
C PHE A 216 6.83 -2.27 -6.11
N VAL A 217 5.50 -2.30 -6.10
CA VAL A 217 4.66 -1.37 -6.86
C VAL A 217 4.12 -0.31 -5.90
N VAL A 218 4.40 0.97 -6.17
CA VAL A 218 4.07 2.10 -5.27
C VAL A 218 3.55 3.31 -6.05
N LYS A 219 2.92 4.27 -5.35
CA LYS A 219 2.60 5.57 -5.94
C LYS A 219 3.88 6.34 -6.32
N PRO A 220 3.94 6.97 -7.51
CA PRO A 220 5.13 7.70 -7.98
C PRO A 220 5.23 9.08 -7.33
N LEU A 221 5.33 9.09 -6.00
CA LEU A 221 5.56 10.28 -5.18
C LEU A 221 7.07 10.41 -4.91
N PRO A 222 7.67 11.61 -4.94
CA PRO A 222 9.13 11.77 -4.84
C PRO A 222 9.79 11.04 -3.65
N ILE A 223 9.15 11.07 -2.48
CA ILE A 223 9.56 10.34 -1.27
C ILE A 223 9.62 8.81 -1.40
N HIS A 224 8.88 8.24 -2.36
CA HIS A 224 8.88 6.80 -2.66
C HIS A 224 9.87 6.43 -3.76
N MET A 225 10.38 7.41 -4.51
CA MET A 225 11.11 7.18 -5.75
C MET A 225 12.62 7.29 -5.55
N THR A 226 13.39 6.40 -6.18
CA THR A 226 14.83 6.54 -6.39
C THR A 226 15.14 6.53 -7.89
N GLU A 227 16.40 6.75 -8.27
CA GLU A 227 16.85 6.59 -9.67
C GLU A 227 16.67 5.17 -10.21
N GLN A 228 16.54 4.18 -9.32
CA GLN A 228 16.33 2.77 -9.67
C GLN A 228 14.85 2.43 -9.87
N CYS A 229 13.95 3.33 -9.49
CA CYS A 229 12.52 3.16 -9.73
C CYS A 229 12.16 3.56 -11.16
N GLU A 230 11.19 2.84 -11.71
CA GLU A 230 10.65 3.13 -13.03
C GLU A 230 9.16 3.45 -12.94
N GLU A 231 8.78 4.63 -13.40
CA GLU A 231 7.36 4.99 -13.53
C GLU A 231 6.74 4.26 -14.73
N ILE A 232 5.57 3.68 -14.51
CA ILE A 232 4.78 2.98 -15.53
C ILE A 232 3.54 3.84 -15.81
N ASP A 233 3.61 4.64 -16.87
CA ASP A 233 2.63 5.71 -17.15
C ASP A 233 1.18 5.21 -17.26
N ASN A 234 0.98 4.06 -17.89
CA ASN A 234 -0.33 3.44 -18.06
C ASN A 234 -0.86 2.85 -16.75
N TRP A 235 0.00 2.52 -15.77
CA TRP A 235 -0.43 2.08 -14.44
C TRP A 235 -0.74 3.23 -13.50
N LYS A 236 -0.17 4.42 -13.77
CA LYS A 236 -0.07 5.56 -12.82
C LYS A 236 0.66 5.19 -11.53
N MET A 237 1.58 4.23 -11.63
CA MET A 237 2.34 3.63 -10.54
C MET A 237 3.82 3.57 -10.90
N ALA A 238 4.67 3.24 -9.93
CA ALA A 238 6.08 2.97 -10.15
C ALA A 238 6.46 1.56 -9.68
N VAL A 239 7.44 0.97 -10.36
CA VAL A 239 8.11 -0.28 -9.97
C VAL A 239 9.46 0.09 -9.37
N CYS A 240 9.72 -0.34 -8.14
CA CYS A 240 10.93 0.00 -7.39
C CYS A 240 11.61 -1.27 -6.86
N PRO A 241 12.94 -1.42 -7.01
CA PRO A 241 13.66 -2.64 -6.61
C PRO A 241 14.09 -2.66 -5.14
N HIS A 242 13.65 -1.70 -4.34
CA HIS A 242 14.02 -1.59 -2.93
C HIS A 242 12.85 -1.89 -2.00
N PRO A 243 13.11 -2.48 -0.82
CA PRO A 243 12.08 -2.76 0.16
C PRO A 243 11.53 -1.48 0.77
N PHE A 244 10.22 -1.47 1.02
CA PHE A 244 9.55 -0.40 1.73
C PHE A 244 9.11 -0.86 3.12
N GLY A 245 9.02 0.10 4.03
CA GLY A 245 8.31 -0.04 5.29
C GLY A 245 7.32 1.10 5.42
N GLN A 246 6.32 0.91 6.26
CA GLN A 246 5.32 1.93 6.56
C GLN A 246 5.49 2.41 7.99
N VAL A 247 5.40 3.72 8.18
CA VAL A 247 5.36 4.36 9.48
C VAL A 247 3.95 4.82 9.75
N ARG A 248 3.46 4.59 10.97
CA ARG A 248 2.26 5.24 11.51
C ARG A 248 2.67 6.09 12.70
N SER A 249 2.26 7.34 12.71
CA SER A 249 2.63 8.31 13.73
C SER A 249 1.41 8.73 14.55
N ASN A 250 1.56 8.69 15.86
CA ASN A 250 0.67 9.34 16.80
C ASN A 250 1.49 10.31 17.65
N PHE A 251 0.94 11.48 17.94
CA PHE A 251 1.66 12.54 18.66
C PHE A 251 0.75 13.33 19.62
N ALA A 252 1.26 14.32 20.32
CA ALA A 252 0.41 15.28 21.04
C ALA A 252 -0.05 16.40 20.10
N GLY A 253 -1.33 16.46 19.78
CA GLY A 253 -1.87 17.49 18.88
C GLY A 253 -3.39 17.40 18.70
N LYS A 254 -3.97 18.38 18.00
CA LYS A 254 -5.36 18.38 17.55
C LYS A 254 -5.52 17.45 16.37
N ASN A 255 -6.73 16.92 16.16
CA ASN A 255 -7.08 16.12 14.98
C ASN A 255 -6.99 16.89 13.64
N SER A 256 -6.70 18.18 13.65
CA SER A 256 -6.43 18.96 12.44
C SER A 256 -4.93 19.08 12.13
N ASP A 257 -4.08 18.67 13.08
CA ASP A 257 -2.63 18.75 12.92
C ASP A 257 -2.17 17.62 12.00
N GLN A 258 -1.15 17.90 11.22
CA GLN A 258 -0.53 16.98 10.27
C GLN A 258 0.96 16.89 10.56
N ILE A 259 1.56 15.76 10.20
CA ILE A 259 3.00 15.73 10.01
C ILE A 259 3.33 16.06 8.55
N ILE A 260 4.52 16.60 8.36
CA ILE A 260 5.11 16.89 7.07
C ILE A 260 6.39 16.08 7.00
N VAL A 261 6.50 15.25 5.96
CA VAL A 261 7.61 14.31 5.80
C VAL A 261 8.33 14.58 4.50
N THR A 262 9.65 14.70 4.58
CA THR A 262 10.54 14.84 3.43
C THR A 262 11.73 13.89 3.56
N ARG A 263 12.42 13.62 2.45
CA ARG A 263 13.61 12.78 2.44
C ARG A 263 14.86 13.65 2.58
N ASP A 264 15.94 13.09 3.11
CA ASP A 264 17.19 13.80 3.33
C ASP A 264 17.92 14.24 2.05
N ASP A 265 17.50 13.77 0.88
CA ASP A 265 17.98 14.18 -0.45
C ASP A 265 16.95 14.98 -1.27
N ASP A 266 15.73 15.21 -0.75
CA ASP A 266 14.65 15.93 -1.44
C ASP A 266 13.78 16.70 -0.45
N SER A 267 13.90 18.03 -0.49
CA SER A 267 13.14 18.96 0.35
C SER A 267 11.86 19.50 -0.29
N ASP A 268 11.68 19.33 -1.59
CA ASP A 268 10.76 20.18 -2.36
C ASP A 268 9.34 19.61 -2.42
N ASP A 269 9.20 18.29 -2.34
CA ASP A 269 7.93 17.59 -2.52
C ASP A 269 7.56 16.75 -1.26
N PRO A 270 7.13 17.40 -0.15
CA PRO A 270 6.75 16.70 1.07
C PRO A 270 5.45 15.90 0.93
N ILE A 271 5.33 14.82 1.71
CA ILE A 271 4.02 14.25 2.05
C ILE A 271 3.46 14.95 3.29
N MET A 272 2.17 15.26 3.23
CA MET A 272 1.37 15.76 4.34
C MET A 272 0.49 14.62 4.82
N ALA A 273 0.62 14.19 6.08
CA ALA A 273 -0.15 13.06 6.59
C ALA A 273 -1.02 13.48 7.79
N ASP A 274 -2.32 13.19 7.71
CA ASP A 274 -3.34 13.55 8.70
C ASP A 274 -3.24 12.66 9.94
N ARG A 275 -3.13 13.33 11.09
CA ARG A 275 -3.17 12.69 12.39
C ARG A 275 -4.41 11.81 12.60
N ARG A 276 -5.58 12.17 12.06
CA ARG A 276 -6.81 11.36 12.18
C ARG A 276 -6.62 9.94 11.66
N SER A 277 -5.76 9.80 10.66
CA SER A 277 -5.42 8.53 10.03
C SER A 277 -4.09 7.97 10.53
N PHE A 278 -3.62 8.39 11.71
CA PHE A 278 -2.30 8.05 12.26
C PHE A 278 -1.13 8.50 11.37
N ALA A 279 -1.33 9.58 10.60
CA ALA A 279 -0.30 10.28 9.85
C ALA A 279 0.72 9.33 9.16
N PRO A 280 0.23 8.44 8.28
CA PRO A 280 1.04 7.37 7.74
C PRO A 280 1.92 7.85 6.58
N PHE A 281 3.08 7.20 6.40
CA PHE A 281 3.94 7.42 5.24
C PHE A 281 4.82 6.20 4.99
N LEU A 282 5.37 6.08 3.78
CA LEU A 282 6.31 5.02 3.44
C LEU A 282 7.76 5.47 3.61
N THR A 283 8.61 4.50 3.91
CA THR A 283 10.06 4.65 4.00
C THR A 283 10.74 3.58 3.17
N ILE A 284 11.82 3.93 2.50
CA ILE A 284 12.72 2.98 1.84
C ILE A 284 13.62 2.41 2.92
N LEU A 285 13.67 1.09 3.00
CA LEU A 285 14.37 0.39 4.07
C LEU A 285 15.83 0.07 3.70
N GLY A 286 16.68 0.00 4.72
CA GLY A 286 18.12 -0.28 4.59
C GLY A 286 19.01 0.92 4.85
N GLY A 287 18.46 2.03 5.37
CA GLY A 287 19.24 3.16 5.88
C GLY A 287 19.92 4.04 4.84
N THR A 288 19.60 3.87 3.55
CA THR A 288 20.12 4.72 2.48
C THR A 288 19.60 6.16 2.58
N HIS A 289 18.40 6.32 3.15
CA HIS A 289 17.73 7.60 3.34
C HIS A 289 17.28 7.76 4.79
N SER A 290 17.25 9.02 5.23
CA SER A 290 16.57 9.44 6.46
C SER A 290 15.35 10.28 6.12
N TYR A 291 14.31 10.13 6.91
CA TYR A 291 13.04 10.83 6.71
C TYR A 291 12.88 11.92 7.76
N LEU A 292 12.92 13.18 7.32
CA LEU A 292 12.67 14.32 8.18
C LEU A 292 11.16 14.43 8.44
N VAL A 293 10.78 14.41 9.71
CA VAL A 293 9.39 14.53 10.16
C VAL A 293 9.26 15.80 11.01
N ARG A 294 8.33 16.67 10.63
CA ARG A 294 7.92 17.84 11.42
C ARG A 294 6.41 17.92 11.56
N SER A 295 5.93 18.66 12.55
CA SER A 295 4.49 18.91 12.72
C SER A 295 4.14 20.30 12.19
N ASN A 296 2.96 20.45 11.57
CA ASN A 296 2.44 21.76 11.19
C ASN A 296 1.76 22.50 12.37
N ALA A 297 1.72 21.89 13.55
CA ALA A 297 1.12 22.49 14.74
C ALA A 297 1.88 23.75 15.17
N ALA A 298 1.16 24.75 15.68
CA ALA A 298 1.76 26.00 16.17
C ALA A 298 2.70 25.81 17.38
N THR A 299 2.57 24.68 18.08
CA THR A 299 3.44 24.32 19.21
C THR A 299 3.93 22.89 19.02
N ALA A 300 5.22 22.67 19.25
CA ALA A 300 5.85 21.36 19.10
C ALA A 300 5.10 20.31 19.95
N PRO A 301 4.76 19.14 19.39
CA PRO A 301 4.12 18.07 20.14
C PRO A 301 4.93 17.69 21.39
N GLY A 302 4.25 17.54 22.52
CA GLY A 302 4.88 17.12 23.79
C GLY A 302 5.34 15.66 23.79
N TRP A 303 4.84 14.85 22.86
CA TRP A 303 5.28 13.48 22.65
C TRP A 303 4.99 13.04 21.21
N PHE A 304 5.76 12.06 20.76
CA PHE A 304 5.54 11.27 19.54
C PHE A 304 5.61 9.78 19.87
N ARG A 305 4.88 8.98 19.08
CA ARG A 305 4.94 7.52 19.03
C ARG A 305 4.82 7.10 17.58
N PHE A 306 5.79 6.33 17.12
CA PHE A 306 5.85 5.77 15.78
C PHE A 306 5.73 4.25 15.88
N GLU A 307 4.85 3.67 15.06
CA GLU A 307 4.75 2.24 14.77
C GLU A 307 5.34 1.99 13.39
N PHE A 308 6.11 0.91 13.25
CA PHE A 308 6.78 0.56 12.00
C PHE A 308 6.34 -0.80 11.50
N LEU A 309 5.95 -0.87 10.22
CA LEU A 309 5.46 -2.07 9.56
C LEU A 309 6.37 -2.40 8.37
N GLY A 310 6.53 -3.68 8.07
CA GLY A 310 7.37 -4.18 6.97
C GLY A 310 8.86 -4.33 7.33
N LEU A 311 9.28 -3.93 8.52
CA LEU A 311 10.68 -3.94 8.92
C LEU A 311 11.21 -5.35 9.22
N THR A 312 12.50 -5.52 8.96
CA THR A 312 13.30 -6.68 9.34
C THR A 312 14.55 -6.20 10.09
N LEU A 313 15.47 -7.10 10.46
CA LEU A 313 16.71 -6.73 11.16
C LEU A 313 17.62 -5.85 10.28
N SER A 314 17.95 -6.27 9.06
CA SER A 314 18.84 -5.52 8.16
C SER A 314 18.14 -4.44 7.31
N LYS A 315 16.82 -4.54 7.08
CA LYS A 315 16.03 -3.51 6.38
C LYS A 315 15.29 -2.66 7.41
N TYR A 316 16.01 -1.66 7.90
CA TYR A 316 15.57 -0.72 8.93
C TYR A 316 15.16 0.62 8.32
N ALA A 317 14.36 1.40 9.07
CA ALA A 317 14.00 2.78 8.74
C ALA A 317 14.80 3.77 9.60
N SER A 318 15.25 4.88 9.01
CA SER A 318 15.93 5.99 9.69
C SER A 318 15.03 7.22 9.68
N LEU A 319 14.70 7.75 10.86
CA LEU A 319 13.86 8.95 11.00
C LEU A 319 14.66 10.06 11.70
N ALA A 320 14.39 11.28 11.28
CA ALA A 320 14.85 12.51 11.90
C ALA A 320 13.63 13.36 12.27
N VAL A 321 13.36 13.61 13.54
CA VAL A 321 12.13 14.32 13.97
C VAL A 321 12.49 15.68 14.55
N CYS A 322 11.86 16.74 14.04
CA CYS A 322 12.08 18.08 14.56
C CYS A 322 11.61 18.19 16.01
N ILE A 323 12.47 18.78 16.85
CA ILE A 323 12.19 19.10 18.24
C ILE A 323 12.66 20.54 18.52
N PRO A 324 12.00 21.26 19.43
CA PRO A 324 12.51 22.51 19.97
C PRO A 324 13.99 22.43 20.36
N ARG A 325 14.78 23.42 19.96
CA ARG A 325 16.16 23.53 20.44
C ARG A 325 16.21 23.74 21.95
N GLN A 326 17.29 23.29 22.58
CA GLN A 326 17.50 23.34 24.03
C GLN A 326 16.41 22.60 24.83
N SER A 327 15.81 21.58 24.22
CA SER A 327 14.79 20.77 24.86
C SER A 327 15.37 19.47 25.44
N THR A 328 14.69 18.93 26.44
CA THR A 328 15.04 17.66 27.07
C THR A 328 14.16 16.55 26.51
N LEU A 329 14.81 15.55 25.94
CA LEU A 329 14.18 14.37 25.35
C LEU A 329 14.21 13.18 26.32
N LYS A 330 13.09 12.46 26.44
CA LYS A 330 13.07 11.10 27.00
C LYS A 330 12.55 10.16 25.94
N MET A 331 13.40 9.27 25.44
CA MET A 331 13.04 8.31 24.40
C MET A 331 13.02 6.88 24.93
N ALA A 332 12.10 6.10 24.39
CA ALA A 332 11.98 4.68 24.64
C ALA A 332 11.62 3.93 23.36
N MET A 333 12.01 2.67 23.29
CA MET A 333 11.70 1.77 22.19
C MET A 333 11.04 0.52 22.76
N LYS A 334 10.10 -0.07 22.03
CA LYS A 334 9.42 -1.29 22.49
C LYS A 334 10.30 -2.51 22.27
N ASP A 335 10.61 -3.24 23.33
CA ASP A 335 11.28 -4.53 23.27
C ASP A 335 10.37 -5.60 22.66
N LEU A 336 10.82 -6.23 21.58
CA LEU A 336 10.00 -7.16 20.81
C LEU A 336 9.95 -8.56 21.44
N VAL A 337 10.77 -8.86 22.46
CA VAL A 337 10.71 -10.14 23.16
C VAL A 337 9.68 -10.06 24.30
N THR A 338 9.84 -9.07 25.16
CA THR A 338 9.10 -8.87 26.42
C THR A 338 7.88 -7.96 26.32
N ASP A 339 7.70 -7.27 25.20
CA ASP A 339 6.64 -6.27 24.95
C ASP A 339 6.73 -5.01 25.83
N LYS A 340 7.83 -4.82 26.56
CA LYS A 340 8.04 -3.69 27.47
C LYS A 340 8.73 -2.52 26.77
N TRP A 341 8.54 -1.31 27.28
CA TRP A 341 9.29 -0.15 26.83
C TRP A 341 10.66 -0.10 27.49
N GLU A 342 11.71 -0.04 26.68
CA GLU A 342 13.10 0.10 27.09
C GLU A 342 13.56 1.54 26.87
N ARG A 343 14.34 2.07 27.82
CA ARG A 343 14.90 3.42 27.71
C ARG A 343 15.95 3.44 26.59
N GLY A 344 15.84 4.41 25.69
CA GLY A 344 16.84 4.64 24.66
C GLY A 344 18.16 5.16 25.25
N VAL A 345 19.24 4.97 24.50
CA VAL A 345 20.60 5.42 24.84
C VAL A 345 21.00 6.53 23.86
N ALA A 346 21.34 7.70 24.39
CA ALA A 346 21.81 8.81 23.56
C ALA A 346 23.26 8.54 23.12
N ALA A 347 23.52 8.59 21.81
CA ALA A 347 24.84 8.69 21.22
C ALA A 347 25.40 10.11 21.43
N ASN A 348 26.72 10.22 21.57
CA ASN A 348 27.39 11.50 21.81
C ASN A 348 27.60 12.31 20.52
N SER A 349 27.56 11.66 19.35
CA SER A 349 27.69 12.30 18.05
C SER A 349 26.86 11.59 16.98
N TYR A 350 26.65 12.29 15.85
CA TYR A 350 26.00 11.71 14.68
C TYR A 350 26.82 10.55 14.09
N ASP A 351 28.16 10.67 14.10
CA ASP A 351 29.06 9.61 13.64
C ASP A 351 28.97 8.36 14.53
N GLU A 352 28.90 8.53 15.85
CA GLU A 352 28.68 7.41 16.78
C GLU A 352 27.35 6.71 16.47
N PHE A 353 26.27 7.48 16.29
CA PHE A 353 24.95 6.95 15.96
C PHE A 353 24.92 6.18 14.64
N THR A 354 25.58 6.69 13.60
CA THR A 354 25.57 6.07 12.26
C THR A 354 26.57 4.91 12.12
N SER A 355 27.64 4.88 12.92
CA SER A 355 28.66 3.83 12.86
C SER A 355 28.20 2.47 13.38
N SER A 356 27.19 2.43 14.26
CA SER A 356 26.67 1.18 14.83
C SER A 356 25.15 1.17 14.79
N LEU A 357 24.58 0.31 13.95
CA LEU A 357 23.15 0.09 13.89
C LEU A 357 22.65 -0.47 15.23
N SER A 358 21.74 0.25 15.88
CA SER A 358 21.17 -0.14 17.17
C SER A 358 19.70 0.23 17.24
N ARG A 359 18.91 -0.67 17.82
CA ARG A 359 17.47 -0.51 18.05
C ARG A 359 17.15 0.44 19.20
N THR A 360 18.10 0.68 20.11
CA THR A 360 17.91 1.51 21.31
C THR A 360 18.74 2.80 21.29
N SER A 361 19.64 2.96 20.32
CA SER A 361 20.45 4.17 20.18
C SER A 361 19.68 5.30 19.49
N TYR A 362 20.00 6.53 19.87
CA TYR A 362 19.51 7.73 19.20
C TYR A 362 20.48 8.89 19.32
N PHE A 363 20.37 9.87 18.44
CA PHE A 363 21.19 11.08 18.49
C PHE A 363 20.32 12.33 18.51
N VAL A 364 20.71 13.32 19.31
CA VAL A 364 20.02 14.62 19.39
C VAL A 364 20.99 15.71 18.99
N ASP A 365 20.65 16.44 17.93
CA ASP A 365 21.33 17.66 17.57
C ASP A 365 20.54 18.86 18.11
N GLN A 366 21.04 19.45 19.19
CA GLN A 366 20.41 20.58 19.87
C GLN A 366 20.58 21.91 19.10
N GLU A 367 21.56 22.01 18.20
CA GLU A 367 21.78 23.21 17.38
C GLU A 367 20.79 23.25 16.21
N VAL A 368 20.56 22.09 15.60
CA VAL A 368 19.56 21.91 14.54
C VAL A 368 18.15 21.81 15.12
N GLY A 369 17.99 21.18 16.29
CA GLY A 369 16.68 20.88 16.87
C GLY A 369 16.07 19.64 16.22
N VAL A 370 16.83 18.54 16.15
CA VAL A 370 16.37 17.28 15.55
C VAL A 370 16.84 16.09 16.37
N VAL A 371 16.00 15.04 16.45
CA VAL A 371 16.38 13.73 16.98
C VAL A 371 16.39 12.68 15.87
N PHE A 372 17.49 11.93 15.78
CA PHE A 372 17.64 10.79 14.90
C PHE A 372 17.46 9.48 15.66
N PHE A 373 16.79 8.51 15.05
CA PHE A 373 16.74 7.14 15.53
C PHE A 373 16.48 6.16 14.38
N ASN A 374 16.91 4.92 14.58
CA ASN A 374 16.63 3.82 13.66
C ASN A 374 15.57 2.89 14.26
N ALA A 375 14.65 2.43 13.44
CA ALA A 375 13.70 1.37 13.78
C ALA A 375 13.99 0.12 12.96
N MET A 376 14.06 -1.04 13.61
CA MET A 376 14.32 -2.34 13.00
C MET A 376 13.62 -3.45 13.79
N HIS A 377 13.38 -4.59 13.14
CA HIS A 377 12.96 -5.80 13.84
C HIS A 377 14.17 -6.49 14.50
N ILE A 378 13.94 -7.51 15.34
CA ILE A 378 15.01 -8.27 16.03
C ILE A 378 15.50 -9.49 15.24
N ARG A 379 14.88 -9.81 14.11
CA ARG A 379 15.23 -10.97 13.28
C ARG A 379 15.01 -10.67 11.81
N GLU A 380 15.61 -11.51 10.97
CA GLU A 380 15.40 -11.45 9.54
C GLU A 380 14.05 -12.02 9.11
N ARG A 381 13.47 -11.41 8.06
CA ARG A 381 12.31 -11.91 7.33
C ARG A 381 12.76 -13.05 6.42
N VAL A 382 12.00 -14.14 6.44
CA VAL A 382 12.17 -15.29 5.55
C VAL A 382 10.96 -15.45 4.64
N GLU A 383 11.07 -16.26 3.58
CA GLU A 383 9.99 -16.42 2.59
C GLU A 383 8.69 -16.98 3.20
N SER A 384 8.74 -17.71 4.30
CA SER A 384 7.54 -18.19 4.99
C SER A 384 6.88 -17.15 5.90
N ASP A 385 7.55 -16.03 6.16
CA ASP A 385 6.99 -14.99 7.00
C ASP A 385 5.88 -14.26 6.28
N ARG A 386 4.82 -14.07 7.04
CA ARG A 386 3.61 -13.38 6.64
C ARG A 386 3.33 -12.32 7.69
N GLY A 387 2.50 -11.37 7.36
CA GLY A 387 2.17 -10.25 8.22
C GLY A 387 2.96 -9.00 7.91
N ASN A 388 2.29 -7.89 8.21
CA ASN A 388 2.87 -6.56 8.19
C ASN A 388 3.98 -6.44 9.25
N CYS A 389 3.98 -7.29 10.27
CA CYS A 389 4.98 -7.35 11.33
C CYS A 389 5.36 -8.79 11.63
N LEU A 390 6.66 -9.07 11.70
CA LEU A 390 7.18 -10.38 12.05
C LEU A 390 6.71 -10.77 13.45
N ASP A 391 6.31 -12.04 13.63
CA ASP A 391 5.83 -12.60 14.90
C ASP A 391 4.62 -11.85 15.51
N GLY A 392 3.87 -11.09 14.69
CA GLY A 392 2.80 -10.23 15.15
C GLY A 392 3.27 -9.02 15.98
N LYS A 393 4.57 -8.67 15.92
CA LYS A 393 5.18 -7.64 16.75
C LYS A 393 5.88 -6.56 15.91
N CYS A 394 5.26 -5.39 15.84
CA CYS A 394 5.82 -4.23 15.15
C CYS A 394 6.82 -3.49 16.05
N PRO A 395 7.95 -2.98 15.52
CA PRO A 395 8.78 -2.00 16.22
C PRO A 395 7.98 -0.75 16.58
N PHE A 396 8.19 -0.24 17.79
CA PHE A 396 7.70 1.08 18.21
C PHE A 396 8.83 1.93 18.78
N VAL A 397 8.81 3.21 18.44
CA VAL A 397 9.68 4.23 19.03
C VAL A 397 8.79 5.36 19.55
N GLY A 398 9.03 5.82 20.78
CA GLY A 398 8.27 6.92 21.36
C GLY A 398 9.16 7.81 22.19
N PHE A 399 8.89 9.11 22.15
CA PHE A 399 9.61 10.07 22.97
C PHE A 399 8.69 11.16 23.48
N SER A 400 9.02 11.70 24.65
CA SER A 400 8.46 12.93 25.16
C SER A 400 9.48 14.05 25.07
N ASN A 401 9.02 15.25 24.74
CA ASN A 401 9.83 16.45 24.70
C ASN A 401 9.33 17.52 25.67
N SER A 402 10.25 18.20 26.34
CA SER A 402 9.97 19.25 27.32
C SER A 402 11.07 20.32 27.36
N GLY A 403 10.70 21.56 27.67
CA GLY A 403 11.62 22.70 27.62
C GLY A 403 11.85 23.23 26.20
N GLY A 404 12.80 24.15 26.04
CA GLY A 404 13.04 24.89 24.81
C GLY A 404 11.92 25.87 24.44
N ASP A 405 12.09 26.56 23.31
CA ASP A 405 11.01 27.34 22.69
C ASP A 405 10.07 26.40 21.93
N ARG A 406 8.88 26.17 22.47
CA ARG A 406 7.90 25.26 21.87
C ARG A 406 7.30 25.78 20.57
N ALA A 407 7.53 27.03 20.18
CA ALA A 407 7.16 27.53 18.85
C ALA A 407 8.15 27.07 17.75
N ASP A 408 9.35 26.61 18.12
CA ASP A 408 10.35 26.04 17.21
C ASP A 408 9.92 24.61 16.79
N THR A 409 9.02 24.56 15.82
CA THR A 409 8.39 23.32 15.30
C THR A 409 8.98 22.87 13.97
N ASP A 410 9.75 23.74 13.33
CA ASP A 410 10.32 23.53 12.01
C ASP A 410 11.84 23.68 12.05
N CYS A 411 12.51 22.56 11.82
CA CYS A 411 13.96 22.47 11.76
C CYS A 411 14.48 22.25 10.33
N SER A 412 13.62 22.29 9.29
CA SER A 412 13.96 21.87 7.93
C SER A 412 15.14 22.63 7.35
N GLU A 413 15.16 23.95 7.40
CA GLU A 413 16.28 24.76 6.86
C GLU A 413 17.62 24.36 7.51
N ARG A 414 17.63 24.22 8.84
CA ARG A 414 18.84 23.84 9.59
C ARG A 414 19.24 22.39 9.33
N PHE A 415 18.25 21.51 9.20
CA PHE A 415 18.45 20.10 8.89
C PHE A 415 19.12 19.96 7.52
N TYR A 416 18.57 20.56 6.47
CA TYR A 416 19.13 20.46 5.12
C TYR A 416 20.48 21.17 5.00
N ALA A 417 20.72 22.24 5.74
CA ALA A 417 22.04 22.87 5.77
C ALA A 417 23.15 21.93 6.29
N LYS A 418 22.82 20.97 7.18
CA LYS A 418 23.80 20.09 7.84
C LYS A 418 23.79 18.65 7.34
N TYR A 419 22.62 18.12 7.02
CA TYR A 419 22.38 16.69 6.78
C TYR A 419 21.86 16.38 5.38
N SER A 420 21.68 17.39 4.52
CA SER A 420 21.21 17.16 3.14
C SER A 420 22.18 16.27 2.38
N LYS A 421 21.62 15.30 1.66
CA LYS A 421 22.31 14.48 0.66
C LYS A 421 22.08 15.08 -0.72
N SER A 422 22.96 14.74 -1.67
CA SER A 422 22.79 15.17 -3.06
C SER A 422 21.45 14.66 -3.62
N PRO A 423 20.64 15.51 -4.26
CA PRO A 423 19.37 15.08 -4.84
C PRO A 423 19.57 13.98 -5.88
N VAL A 424 18.88 12.86 -5.69
CA VAL A 424 18.97 11.70 -6.58
C VAL A 424 18.06 11.84 -7.80
N LEU A 425 16.98 12.63 -7.69
CA LEU A 425 16.01 12.80 -8.77
C LEU A 425 15.85 14.27 -9.15
N PRO A 426 15.91 14.62 -10.46
CA PRO A 426 15.47 15.94 -10.89
C PRO A 426 13.95 16.07 -10.65
N SER A 427 13.50 17.29 -10.37
CA SER A 427 12.09 17.60 -10.11
C SER A 427 11.15 16.96 -11.14
N ARG A 428 9.94 16.57 -10.69
CA ARG A 428 8.92 15.84 -11.46
C ARG A 428 8.69 16.38 -12.88
N LYS A 429 8.91 17.69 -13.09
CA LYS A 429 8.82 18.41 -14.38
C LYS A 429 9.87 18.00 -15.43
N LYS A 430 10.91 17.23 -15.08
CA LYS A 430 12.04 16.89 -15.97
C LYS A 430 12.11 15.41 -16.39
N ARG A 431 11.16 14.57 -15.97
CA ARG A 431 11.15 13.16 -16.40
C ARG A 431 10.55 13.07 -17.81
N ALA A 432 11.40 12.77 -18.79
CA ALA A 432 10.98 12.58 -20.18
C ALA A 432 10.37 11.19 -20.34
N VAL A 433 9.15 11.14 -20.90
CA VAL A 433 8.44 9.92 -21.24
C VAL A 433 9.02 9.33 -22.53
N GLY A 434 9.70 8.20 -22.42
CA GLY A 434 10.11 7.40 -23.56
C GLY A 434 8.94 6.55 -24.05
N VAL A 435 8.38 6.87 -25.21
CA VAL A 435 7.37 6.02 -25.86
C VAL A 435 8.10 4.86 -26.54
N THR A 436 8.02 3.66 -25.98
CA THR A 436 8.39 2.43 -26.67
C THR A 436 7.15 1.79 -27.29
N SER A 437 7.27 1.30 -28.53
CA SER A 437 6.17 0.75 -29.32
C SER A 437 5.91 -0.75 -29.07
N ALA A 438 6.56 -1.36 -28.09
CA ALA A 438 6.41 -2.76 -27.73
C ALA A 438 5.90 -2.87 -26.29
N ASP A 439 5.07 -3.88 -26.03
CA ASP A 439 4.59 -4.16 -24.68
C ASP A 439 5.77 -4.39 -23.74
N LYS A 440 5.81 -3.59 -22.68
CA LYS A 440 6.81 -3.70 -21.64
C LYS A 440 6.70 -5.03 -20.92
N PHE A 441 5.47 -5.50 -20.68
CA PHE A 441 5.23 -6.79 -20.06
C PHE A 441 4.35 -7.65 -20.96
N PRO A 442 4.91 -8.66 -21.66
CA PRO A 442 4.14 -9.49 -22.59
C PRO A 442 3.10 -10.36 -21.85
N ALA A 443 2.13 -10.88 -22.60
CA ALA A 443 1.23 -11.91 -22.10
C ALA A 443 2.04 -13.13 -21.62
N SER A 444 1.77 -13.60 -20.40
CA SER A 444 2.45 -14.78 -19.86
C SER A 444 1.71 -16.08 -20.19
N ARG A 445 0.39 -16.03 -20.35
CA ARG A 445 -0.42 -17.19 -20.74
C ARG A 445 -1.78 -16.78 -21.31
N ALA A 446 -2.06 -17.15 -22.55
CA ALA A 446 -3.30 -16.74 -23.25
C ALA A 446 -4.60 -17.22 -22.58
N THR A 447 -4.60 -18.39 -21.93
CA THR A 447 -5.77 -18.95 -21.26
C THR A 447 -5.44 -19.41 -19.84
N PRO A 448 -6.40 -19.33 -18.90
CA PRO A 448 -6.19 -19.80 -17.54
C PRO A 448 -5.84 -21.31 -17.51
N PRO A 449 -4.99 -21.77 -16.58
CA PRO A 449 -4.84 -23.19 -16.28
C PRO A 449 -6.19 -23.84 -15.97
N GLN A 450 -6.41 -25.08 -16.42
CA GLN A 450 -7.71 -25.77 -16.25
C GLN A 450 -8.13 -25.93 -14.78
N ALA A 451 -7.17 -26.00 -13.85
CA ALA A 451 -7.44 -26.12 -12.42
C ALA A 451 -7.82 -24.79 -11.73
N TRP A 452 -7.74 -23.66 -12.45
CA TRP A 452 -8.03 -22.32 -11.92
C TRP A 452 -9.42 -21.86 -12.34
N GLY A 453 -10.09 -21.12 -11.44
CA GLY A 453 -11.48 -20.69 -11.63
C GLY A 453 -12.53 -21.72 -11.19
N ALA A 454 -13.80 -21.32 -11.25
CA ALA A 454 -14.92 -22.05 -10.63
C ALA A 454 -15.35 -23.34 -11.35
N GLY A 455 -14.74 -23.66 -12.49
CA GLY A 455 -15.01 -24.84 -13.29
C GLY A 455 -14.14 -24.85 -14.55
N ASP A 456 -14.36 -25.79 -15.46
CA ASP A 456 -13.67 -25.81 -16.75
C ASP A 456 -13.90 -24.47 -17.48
N THR A 457 -12.92 -23.57 -17.42
CA THR A 457 -12.94 -22.32 -18.19
C THR A 457 -12.84 -22.68 -19.67
N LYS A 458 -13.99 -22.86 -20.33
CA LYS A 458 -14.07 -23.02 -21.78
C LYS A 458 -13.75 -21.70 -22.48
N SER A 459 -12.49 -21.30 -22.49
CA SER A 459 -11.99 -20.15 -23.26
C SER A 459 -11.44 -20.60 -24.63
N THR A 460 -12.24 -21.37 -25.36
CA THR A 460 -12.00 -21.67 -26.79
C THR A 460 -13.29 -21.42 -27.57
N VAL A 461 -13.49 -20.16 -27.97
CA VAL A 461 -14.20 -19.88 -29.21
C VAL A 461 -13.13 -19.53 -30.23
N SER A 462 -12.65 -20.57 -30.92
CA SER A 462 -11.88 -20.40 -32.16
C SER A 462 -12.79 -19.72 -33.18
N ILE A 463 -12.53 -18.46 -33.48
CA ILE A 463 -13.12 -17.77 -34.63
C ILE A 463 -12.49 -18.40 -35.88
N GLN A 464 -13.21 -19.33 -36.52
CA GLN A 464 -12.94 -19.66 -37.90
C GLN A 464 -13.36 -18.45 -38.74
N LEU A 465 -12.39 -17.71 -39.26
CA LEU A 465 -12.61 -16.82 -40.38
C LEU A 465 -12.87 -17.70 -41.61
N GLY A 466 -14.16 -17.86 -41.93
CA GLY A 466 -14.59 -18.37 -43.23
C GLY A 466 -14.31 -17.32 -44.30
N VAL A 467 -13.71 -17.78 -45.39
CA VAL A 467 -13.31 -17.05 -46.61
C VAL A 467 -14.49 -16.34 -47.26
#